data_AF-A0A922X5T0-F1
#
_entry.id   AF-A0A922X5T0-F1
#
_cell.length_a   1.000
_cell.length_b   1.000
_cell.length_c   1.000
_cell.angle_alpha   90.00
_cell.angle_beta   90.00
_cell.angle_gamma   90.00
#
_symmetry.space_group_name_H-M   'P 1'
#
loop_
_entity.id
_entity.type
_entity.pdbx_description
1 polymer ?
#
loop_
_entity_poly.entity_id
_entity_poly.type
_entity_poly.pdbx_seq_one_letter_code
_entity_poly.pdbx_strand_id
1 'polypeptide(L)'
;MRSASSDAVFGLLGASFGALVGAGISLLVLWRTNRFSRLRDEQAEQVRQQAVRTLVKAEIDLNLQMLRDEAALIDLDNRPDDMSGIEWVASQPCPEWSTVAFAQTVGQFHAALTDAQIRSVQAFYGGLRSYSTARANLSAVFARPQSYKYVSVPYDKADALLAELLRTRNPLA
;
A
#
# COMPACT_ATOMS: atom_id res chain seq x y z
N MET A 1 -25.29 -8.67 23.34
CA MET A 1 -25.15 -7.76 22.18
C MET A 1 -23.70 -7.33 22.07
N ARG A 2 -23.00 -7.78 21.01
CA ARG A 2 -21.81 -7.17 20.35
C ARG A 2 -21.04 -8.27 19.60
N SER A 3 -21.35 -8.44 18.32
CA SER A 3 -20.58 -9.25 17.35
C SER A 3 -20.62 -8.63 15.94
N ALA A 4 -21.08 -7.38 15.81
CA ALA A 4 -21.31 -6.76 14.51
C ALA A 4 -20.08 -5.98 13.97
N SER A 5 -19.04 -5.77 14.78
CA SER A 5 -17.89 -4.94 14.38
C SER A 5 -16.80 -5.71 13.65
N SER A 6 -16.53 -6.98 14.00
CA SER A 6 -15.52 -7.77 13.29
C SER A 6 -16.00 -8.17 11.90
N ASP A 7 -17.25 -8.61 11.76
CA ASP A 7 -17.80 -9.05 10.47
C ASP A 7 -17.90 -7.92 9.44
N ALA A 8 -18.10 -6.68 9.90
CA ALA A 8 -18.11 -5.50 9.03
C ALA A 8 -16.72 -5.13 8.51
N VAL A 9 -15.67 -5.27 9.34
CA VAL A 9 -14.28 -4.99 8.95
C VAL A 9 -13.74 -6.08 8.02
N PHE A 10 -13.99 -7.36 8.34
CA PHE A 10 -13.68 -8.48 7.45
C PHE A 10 -14.49 -8.45 6.16
N GLY A 11 -15.75 -8.00 6.21
CA GLY A 11 -16.61 -7.78 5.04
C GLY A 11 -16.10 -6.65 4.15
N LEU A 12 -15.59 -5.55 4.73
CA LEU A 12 -15.03 -4.42 3.98
C LEU A 12 -13.69 -4.79 3.32
N LEU A 13 -12.83 -5.52 4.04
CA LEU A 13 -11.56 -6.06 3.52
C LEU A 13 -11.81 -7.11 2.43
N GLY A 14 -12.78 -8.00 2.63
CA GLY A 14 -13.19 -8.99 1.62
C GLY A 14 -13.81 -8.37 0.37
N ALA A 15 -14.63 -7.32 0.53
CA ALA A 15 -15.26 -6.61 -0.59
C ALA A 15 -14.24 -5.78 -1.39
N SER A 16 -13.22 -5.21 -0.74
CA SER A 16 -12.15 -4.47 -1.42
C SER A 16 -11.18 -5.41 -2.15
N PHE A 17 -10.86 -6.58 -1.57
CA PHE A 17 -10.15 -7.65 -2.28
C PHE A 17 -10.94 -8.18 -3.49
N GLY A 18 -12.24 -8.45 -3.31
CA GLY A 18 -13.11 -8.91 -4.40
C GLY A 18 -13.25 -7.88 -5.53
N ALA A 19 -13.32 -6.59 -5.21
CA ALA A 19 -13.38 -5.51 -6.19
C ALA A 19 -12.06 -5.33 -6.97
N LEU A 20 -10.91 -5.44 -6.30
CA LEU A 20 -9.59 -5.36 -6.93
C LEU A 20 -9.32 -6.56 -7.85
N VAL A 21 -9.63 -7.78 -7.42
CA VAL A 21 -9.49 -8.99 -8.23
C VAL A 21 -10.50 -8.99 -9.39
N GLY A 22 -11.75 -8.59 -9.15
CA GLY A 22 -12.78 -8.47 -10.18
C GLY A 22 -12.44 -7.44 -11.26
N ALA A 23 -11.84 -6.30 -10.88
CA ALA A 23 -11.38 -5.30 -11.83
C ALA A 23 -10.12 -5.75 -12.61
N GLY A 24 -9.21 -6.50 -11.98
CA GLY A 24 -8.06 -7.10 -12.65
C GLY A 24 -8.45 -8.13 -13.72
N ILE A 25 -9.45 -8.97 -13.44
CA ILE A 25 -10.02 -9.93 -14.42
C ILE A 25 -10.73 -9.19 -15.57
N SER A 26 -11.46 -8.11 -15.26
CA SER A 26 -12.15 -7.30 -16.28
C SER A 26 -11.18 -6.68 -17.29
N LEU A 27 -9.98 -6.29 -16.83
CA LEU A 27 -8.89 -5.79 -17.67
C LEU A 27 -8.30 -6.86 -18.60
N LEU A 28 -8.17 -8.11 -18.13
CA LEU A 28 -7.75 -9.26 -18.94
C LEU A 28 -8.76 -9.59 -20.05
N VAL A 29 -10.06 -9.49 -19.75
CA VAL A 29 -11.13 -9.72 -20.73
C VAL A 29 -11.14 -8.61 -21.78
N LEU A 30 -10.97 -7.34 -21.38
CA LEU A 30 -10.87 -6.19 -22.29
C LEU A 30 -9.67 -6.31 -23.25
N TRP A 31 -8.53 -6.82 -22.78
CA TRP A 31 -7.34 -7.08 -23.61
C TRP A 31 -7.59 -8.11 -24.72
N ARG A 32 -8.50 -9.08 -24.50
CA ARG A 32 -8.78 -10.18 -25.44
C ARG A 32 -9.75 -9.80 -26.57
N THR A 33 -10.53 -8.75 -26.40
CA THR A 33 -11.57 -8.31 -27.37
C THR A 33 -11.10 -7.32 -28.45
N ASN A 34 -9.79 -7.06 -28.55
CA ASN A 34 -9.15 -6.06 -29.43
C ASN A 34 -9.16 -6.38 -30.95
N ARG A 35 -10.33 -6.69 -31.53
CA ARG A 35 -10.45 -6.86 -33.00
C ARG A 35 -11.51 -6.00 -33.68
N PHE A 36 -12.21 -5.12 -32.97
CA PHE A 36 -13.26 -4.30 -33.58
C PHE A 36 -13.25 -2.82 -33.16
N SER A 37 -13.07 -1.97 -34.19
CA SER A 37 -13.58 -0.60 -34.39
C SER A 37 -12.83 0.63 -33.83
N ARG A 38 -12.12 1.30 -34.73
CA ARG A 38 -11.36 2.57 -34.57
C ARG A 38 -12.12 3.79 -34.03
N LEU A 39 -13.47 3.80 -34.04
CA LEU A 39 -14.28 4.86 -33.41
C LEU A 39 -14.71 4.50 -31.98
N ARG A 40 -14.74 3.21 -31.64
CA ARG A 40 -14.78 2.78 -30.23
C ARG A 40 -13.41 2.94 -29.57
N ASP A 41 -12.33 2.91 -30.34
CA ASP A 41 -10.96 2.96 -29.80
C ASP A 41 -10.67 4.25 -29.01
N GLU A 42 -11.14 5.43 -29.43
CA GLU A 42 -10.88 6.68 -28.67
C GLU A 42 -11.67 6.72 -27.35
N GLN A 43 -12.95 6.35 -27.36
CA GLN A 43 -13.75 6.26 -26.14
C GLN A 43 -13.26 5.11 -25.24
N ALA A 44 -12.89 3.97 -25.81
CA ALA A 44 -12.33 2.85 -25.07
C ALA A 44 -10.98 3.20 -24.48
N GLU A 45 -10.17 4.00 -25.16
CA GLU A 45 -8.87 4.48 -24.68
C GLU A 45 -9.05 5.47 -23.52
N GLN A 46 -9.99 6.41 -23.60
CA GLN A 46 -10.32 7.30 -22.48
C GLN A 46 -10.86 6.51 -21.27
N VAL A 47 -11.74 5.54 -21.51
CA VAL A 47 -12.25 4.64 -20.45
C VAL A 47 -11.12 3.82 -19.84
N ARG A 48 -10.17 3.34 -20.64
CA ARG A 48 -9.00 2.60 -20.17
C ARG A 48 -8.09 3.47 -19.31
N GLN A 49 -7.81 4.70 -19.75
CA GLN A 49 -7.01 5.67 -18.99
C GLN A 49 -7.68 6.00 -17.64
N GLN A 50 -9.00 6.20 -17.65
CA GLN A 50 -9.75 6.47 -16.44
C GLN A 50 -9.85 5.24 -15.52
N ALA A 51 -9.93 4.03 -16.06
CA ALA A 51 -9.85 2.80 -15.31
C ALA A 51 -8.49 2.63 -14.62
N VAL A 52 -7.38 2.87 -15.34
CA VAL A 52 -6.02 2.88 -14.78
C VAL A 52 -5.92 3.86 -13.62
N ARG A 53 -6.36 5.11 -13.83
CA ARG A 53 -6.36 6.12 -12.78
C ARG A 53 -7.17 5.68 -11.56
N THR A 54 -8.35 5.12 -11.77
CA THR A 54 -9.25 4.69 -10.69
C THR A 54 -8.65 3.54 -9.89
N LEU A 55 -8.03 2.57 -10.57
CA LEU A 55 -7.38 1.43 -9.92
C LEU A 55 -6.20 1.86 -9.05
N VAL A 56 -5.31 2.70 -9.59
CA VAL A 56 -4.16 3.21 -8.83
C VAL A 56 -4.63 4.07 -7.67
N LYS A 57 -5.66 4.92 -7.87
CA LYS A 57 -6.25 5.71 -6.79
C LYS A 57 -6.75 4.82 -5.65
N ALA A 58 -7.55 3.80 -5.96
CA ALA A 58 -8.10 2.88 -4.97
C ALA A 58 -7.00 2.09 -4.23
N GLU A 59 -5.95 1.65 -4.93
CA GLU A 59 -4.82 0.96 -4.31
C GLU A 59 -4.04 1.88 -3.35
N ILE A 60 -3.81 3.14 -3.73
CA ILE A 60 -3.16 4.12 -2.84
C ILE A 60 -4.01 4.39 -1.60
N ASP A 61 -5.33 4.55 -1.76
CA ASP A 61 -6.25 4.76 -0.63
C ASP A 61 -6.23 3.58 0.35
N LEU A 62 -6.22 2.35 -0.18
CA LEU A 62 -6.11 1.13 0.61
C LEU A 62 -4.78 1.08 1.39
N ASN A 63 -3.66 1.33 0.71
CA ASN A 63 -2.34 1.31 1.36
C ASN A 63 -2.22 2.39 2.45
N LEU A 64 -2.77 3.59 2.21
CA LEU A 64 -2.83 4.64 3.23
C LEU A 64 -3.69 4.26 4.43
N GLN A 65 -4.79 3.53 4.22
CA GLN A 65 -5.59 2.99 5.31
C GLN A 65 -4.81 1.94 6.11
N MET A 66 -4.18 0.98 5.44
CA MET A 66 -3.38 -0.05 6.10
C MET A 66 -2.23 0.54 6.92
N LEU A 67 -1.60 1.64 6.45
CA LEU A 67 -0.57 2.35 7.21
C LEU A 67 -1.13 2.98 8.51
N ARG A 68 -2.36 3.51 8.46
CA ARG A 68 -3.02 4.06 9.66
C ARG A 68 -3.38 2.95 10.64
N ASP A 69 -3.86 1.83 10.13
CA ASP A 69 -4.20 0.66 10.93
C ASP A 69 -2.95 0.06 11.59
N GLU A 70 -1.83 -0.04 10.86
CA GLU A 70 -0.53 -0.45 11.44
C GLU A 70 -0.07 0.52 12.53
N ALA A 71 -0.13 1.83 12.28
CA ALA A 71 0.26 2.83 13.26
C ALA A 71 -0.57 2.75 14.55
N ALA A 72 -1.87 2.45 14.43
CA ALA A 72 -2.76 2.24 15.57
C ALA A 72 -2.49 0.90 16.29
N LEU A 73 -2.04 -0.13 15.57
CA LEU A 73 -1.69 -1.42 16.18
C LEU A 73 -0.35 -1.37 16.92
N ILE A 74 0.60 -0.58 16.40
CA ILE A 74 1.91 -0.33 17.02
C ILE A 74 1.80 0.62 18.23
N ASP A 75 0.60 1.15 18.52
CA ASP A 75 0.32 2.03 19.65
C ASP A 75 1.00 1.53 20.94
N LEU A 76 1.83 2.41 21.51
CA LEU A 76 2.69 2.12 22.63
C LEU A 76 1.90 1.87 23.92
N ASP A 77 0.64 2.28 23.94
CA ASP A 77 -0.28 2.02 25.05
C ASP A 77 -0.64 0.52 25.19
N ASN A 78 -0.48 -0.27 24.11
CA ASN A 78 -0.71 -1.72 24.12
C ASN A 78 0.59 -2.54 24.31
N ARG A 79 1.71 -1.86 24.54
CA ARG A 79 3.01 -2.49 24.71
C ARG A 79 3.12 -3.20 26.07
N PRO A 80 3.66 -4.43 26.13
CA PRO A 80 4.03 -5.06 27.40
C PRO A 80 5.04 -4.22 28.20
N ASP A 81 4.86 -4.16 29.52
CA ASP A 81 5.72 -3.34 30.41
C ASP A 81 7.19 -3.77 30.42
N ASP A 82 7.46 -5.04 30.10
CA ASP A 82 8.79 -5.64 30.06
C ASP A 82 9.53 -5.44 28.72
N MET A 83 8.91 -4.73 27.78
CA MET A 83 9.42 -4.54 26.42
C MET A 83 9.68 -3.06 26.12
N SER A 84 10.81 -2.75 25.49
CA SER A 84 11.03 -1.39 24.99
C SER A 84 10.13 -1.09 23.78
N GLY A 85 9.84 0.19 23.52
CA GLY A 85 9.03 0.58 22.34
C GLY A 85 9.63 0.10 21.02
N ILE A 86 10.96 0.07 20.92
CA ILE A 86 11.67 -0.38 19.72
C ILE A 86 11.50 -1.90 19.53
N GLU A 87 11.61 -2.68 20.60
CA GLU A 87 11.37 -4.14 20.58
C GLU A 87 9.91 -4.46 20.23
N TRP A 88 8.96 -3.69 20.77
CA TRP A 88 7.54 -3.82 20.46
C TRP A 88 7.27 -3.62 18.98
N VAL A 89 7.74 -2.51 18.43
CA VAL A 89 7.65 -2.21 17.00
C VAL A 89 8.31 -3.34 16.19
N ALA A 90 9.51 -3.79 16.56
CA ALA A 90 10.22 -4.87 15.87
C ALA A 90 9.48 -6.22 15.92
N SER A 91 8.69 -6.48 16.95
CA SER A 91 7.90 -7.71 17.10
C SER A 91 6.59 -7.71 16.29
N GLN A 92 6.08 -6.53 15.91
CA GLN A 92 4.85 -6.44 15.13
C GLN A 92 5.07 -6.84 13.67
N PRO A 93 4.14 -7.57 13.05
CA PRO A 93 4.22 -7.90 11.63
C PRO A 93 4.08 -6.63 10.77
N CYS A 94 4.91 -6.51 9.74
CA CYS A 94 4.78 -5.47 8.72
C CYS A 94 3.73 -5.93 7.69
N PRO A 95 2.66 -5.15 7.42
CA PRO A 95 1.67 -5.48 6.41
C PRO A 95 2.27 -5.62 5.01
N GLU A 96 1.67 -6.49 4.20
CA GLU A 96 2.00 -6.58 2.78
C GLU A 96 1.19 -5.55 1.99
N TRP A 97 1.84 -4.48 1.54
CA TRP A 97 1.20 -3.43 0.73
C TRP A 97 0.84 -3.95 -0.66
N SER A 98 -0.36 -3.65 -1.14
CA SER A 98 -0.73 -3.98 -2.53
C SER A 98 0.00 -3.04 -3.49
N THR A 99 0.73 -3.61 -4.44
CA THR A 99 1.34 -2.87 -5.57
C THR A 99 0.95 -3.46 -6.92
N VAL A 100 -0.06 -4.33 -6.94
CA VAL A 100 -0.47 -5.09 -8.13
C VAL A 100 -1.03 -4.16 -9.20
N ALA A 101 -1.92 -3.25 -8.83
CA ALA A 101 -2.50 -2.30 -9.77
C ALA A 101 -1.40 -1.41 -10.35
N PHE A 102 -0.51 -0.89 -9.51
CA PHE A 102 0.66 -0.13 -9.95
C PHE A 102 1.54 -0.93 -10.93
N ALA A 103 1.95 -2.15 -10.57
CA ALA A 103 2.86 -2.96 -11.38
C ALA A 103 2.26 -3.33 -12.74
N GLN A 104 0.96 -3.65 -12.79
CA GLN A 104 0.27 -4.03 -14.02
C GLN A 104 -0.01 -2.83 -14.95
N THR A 105 -0.10 -1.62 -14.40
CA THR A 105 -0.51 -0.43 -15.17
C THR A 105 0.58 0.60 -15.36
N VAL A 106 1.80 0.39 -14.83
CA VAL A 106 2.91 1.35 -14.90
C VAL A 106 3.24 1.79 -16.33
N GLY A 107 3.19 0.85 -17.30
CA GLY A 107 3.42 1.15 -18.72
C GLY A 107 2.33 2.00 -19.38
N GLN A 108 1.20 2.20 -18.71
CA GLN A 108 0.03 2.93 -19.20
C GLN A 108 -0.10 4.31 -18.53
N PHE A 109 0.79 4.64 -17.59
CA PHE A 109 0.71 5.89 -16.83
C PHE A 109 0.89 7.13 -17.68
N HIS A 110 1.80 7.12 -18.64
CA HIS A 110 2.02 8.26 -19.54
C HIS A 110 0.79 8.61 -20.38
N ALA A 111 -0.12 7.65 -20.60
CA ALA A 111 -1.38 7.90 -21.27
C ALA A 111 -2.49 8.40 -20.30
N ALA A 112 -2.42 8.01 -19.01
CA ALA A 112 -3.51 8.21 -18.05
C ALA A 112 -3.27 9.33 -17.02
N LEU A 113 -2.02 9.74 -16.81
CA LEU A 113 -1.59 10.62 -15.72
C LEU A 113 -0.62 11.69 -16.23
N THR A 114 -0.59 12.83 -15.54
CA THR A 114 0.43 13.86 -15.80
C THR A 114 1.79 13.45 -15.24
N ASP A 115 2.89 13.97 -15.77
CA ASP A 115 4.24 13.66 -15.28
C ASP A 115 4.41 13.96 -13.78
N ALA A 116 3.74 14.99 -13.26
CA ALA A 116 3.73 15.30 -11.83
C ALA A 116 3.04 14.19 -11.03
N GLN A 117 1.88 13.71 -11.49
CA GLN A 117 1.16 12.60 -10.86
C GLN A 117 1.98 11.30 -10.91
N ILE A 118 2.63 11.01 -12.04
CA ILE A 118 3.50 9.84 -12.18
C ILE A 118 4.62 9.87 -11.15
N ARG A 119 5.31 11.01 -11.02
CA ARG A 119 6.37 11.17 -10.01
C ARG A 119 5.83 11.01 -8.58
N SER A 120 4.69 11.60 -8.26
CA SER A 120 4.09 11.47 -6.93
C SER A 120 3.68 10.04 -6.62
N VAL A 121 3.09 9.32 -7.57
CA VAL A 121 2.72 7.91 -7.43
C VAL A 121 3.97 7.06 -7.24
N GLN A 122 5.00 7.23 -8.07
CA GLN A 122 6.27 6.51 -7.93
C GLN A 122 6.97 6.80 -6.59
N ALA A 123 6.95 8.05 -6.12
CA ALA A 123 7.50 8.43 -4.83
C ALA A 123 6.75 7.74 -3.68
N PHE A 124 5.41 7.68 -3.74
CA PHE A 124 4.61 6.99 -2.74
C PHE A 124 4.96 5.50 -2.63
N TYR A 125 4.98 4.77 -3.75
CA TYR A 125 5.35 3.34 -3.74
C TYR A 125 6.82 3.10 -3.40
N GLY A 126 7.72 4.02 -3.76
CA GLY A 126 9.12 4.00 -3.33
C GLY A 126 9.26 4.17 -1.81
N GLY A 127 8.44 5.05 -1.22
CA GLY A 127 8.33 5.23 0.23
C GLY A 127 7.83 3.96 0.93
N LEU A 128 6.75 3.35 0.45
CA LEU A 128 6.23 2.07 0.98
C LEU A 128 7.30 0.98 0.99
N ARG A 129 8.03 0.80 -0.13
CA ARG A 129 9.11 -0.19 -0.22
C ARG A 129 10.24 0.11 0.77
N SER A 130 10.61 1.38 0.90
CA SER A 130 11.66 1.81 1.83
C SER A 130 11.27 1.55 3.28
N TYR A 131 10.01 1.82 3.62
CA TYR A 131 9.44 1.55 4.93
C TYR A 131 9.44 0.04 5.25
N SER A 132 8.91 -0.81 4.37
CA SER A 132 8.95 -2.27 4.54
C SER A 132 10.37 -2.80 4.74
N THR A 133 11.33 -2.29 3.97
CA THR A 133 12.75 -2.67 4.11
C THR A 133 13.30 -2.24 5.48
N ALA A 134 12.98 -1.03 5.94
CA ALA A 134 13.40 -0.57 7.26
C ALA A 134 12.81 -1.43 8.39
N ARG A 135 11.53 -1.78 8.31
CA ARG A 135 10.84 -2.67 9.26
C ARG A 135 11.43 -4.08 9.28
N ALA A 136 11.73 -4.65 8.11
CA ALA A 136 12.38 -5.96 8.01
C ALA A 136 13.79 -5.96 8.63
N ASN A 137 14.58 -4.91 8.37
CA ASN A 137 15.91 -4.76 8.97
C ASN A 137 15.83 -4.61 10.49
N LEU A 138 14.89 -3.80 10.99
CA LEU A 138 14.66 -3.65 12.43
C LEU A 138 14.33 -5.00 13.08
N SER A 139 13.39 -5.75 12.51
CA SER A 139 12.98 -7.07 13.01
C SER A 139 14.17 -8.05 13.02
N ALA A 140 15.00 -8.03 11.97
CA ALA A 140 16.17 -8.90 11.88
C ALA A 140 17.27 -8.56 12.90
N VAL A 141 17.40 -7.30 13.34
CA VAL A 141 18.34 -6.90 14.41
C VAL A 141 17.91 -7.51 15.74
N PHE A 142 16.63 -7.44 16.07
CA PHE A 142 16.10 -7.97 17.34
C PHE A 142 15.95 -9.49 17.38
N ALA A 143 15.88 -10.15 16.21
CA ALA A 143 15.86 -11.61 16.13
C ALA A 143 17.22 -12.26 16.39
N ARG A 144 18.33 -11.50 16.43
CA ARG A 144 19.68 -12.06 16.63
C ARG A 144 20.01 -12.22 18.13
N PRO A 145 20.65 -13.33 18.56
CA PRO A 145 21.11 -13.48 19.93
C PRO A 145 22.09 -12.35 20.30
N GLN A 146 21.82 -11.69 21.42
CA GLN A 146 22.41 -10.41 21.82
C GLN A 146 23.94 -10.47 21.98
N SER A 147 24.67 -9.78 21.09
CA SER A 147 26.08 -9.42 21.35
C SER A 147 26.48 -8.02 20.89
N TYR A 148 25.56 -7.17 20.43
CA TYR A 148 25.92 -5.85 19.89
C TYR A 148 25.31 -4.69 20.67
N LYS A 149 26.16 -4.08 21.49
CA LYS A 149 26.00 -2.71 21.99
C LYS A 149 26.02 -1.75 20.79
N TYR A 150 25.01 -0.88 20.72
CA TYR A 150 24.97 0.34 19.90
C TYR A 150 25.37 0.16 18.43
N VAL A 151 24.56 -0.57 17.67
CA VAL A 151 24.39 -0.25 16.25
C VAL A 151 23.35 0.86 16.19
N SER A 152 23.54 1.90 15.40
CA SER A 152 22.50 2.89 15.10
C SER A 152 21.28 2.14 14.56
N VAL A 153 20.31 1.84 15.43
CA VAL A 153 19.17 1.01 15.07
C VAL A 153 18.40 1.79 14.00
N PRO A 154 18.02 1.19 12.85
CA PRO A 154 17.29 1.88 11.78
C PRO A 154 15.85 2.28 12.18
N TYR A 155 15.56 2.34 13.47
CA TYR A 155 14.29 2.68 14.08
C TYR A 155 13.85 4.10 13.69
N ASP A 156 14.71 5.11 13.88
CA ASP A 156 14.42 6.50 13.52
C ASP A 156 14.06 6.65 12.03
N LYS A 157 14.66 5.81 11.18
CA LYS A 157 14.36 5.77 9.75
C LYS A 157 12.98 5.18 9.46
N ALA A 158 12.58 4.12 10.17
CA ALA A 158 11.25 3.53 10.01
C ALA A 158 10.15 4.50 10.48
N ASP A 159 10.33 5.14 11.63
CA ASP A 159 9.37 6.11 12.18
C ASP A 159 9.25 7.36 11.31
N ALA A 160 10.38 7.89 10.81
CA ALA A 160 10.37 9.03 9.90
C ALA A 160 9.63 8.72 8.59
N LEU A 161 9.88 7.54 8.00
CA LEU A 161 9.21 7.09 6.78
C LEU A 161 7.70 6.87 7.00
N LEU A 162 7.31 6.29 8.13
CA LEU A 162 5.89 6.12 8.47
C LEU A 162 5.20 7.48 8.62
N ALA A 163 5.82 8.42 9.35
CA ALA A 163 5.28 9.75 9.53
C ALA A 163 5.15 10.52 8.19
N GLU A 164 6.12 10.37 7.29
CA GLU A 164 6.07 10.96 5.94
C GLU A 164 4.94 10.36 5.10
N LEU A 165 4.80 9.03 5.11
CA LEU A 165 3.74 8.32 4.40
C LEU A 165 2.35 8.68 4.93
N LEU A 166 2.17 8.80 6.25
CA LEU A 166 0.89 9.18 6.86
C LEU A 166 0.49 10.64 6.60
N ARG A 167 1.46 11.52 6.38
CA ARG A 167 1.21 12.91 5.93
C ARG A 167 0.88 12.99 4.44
N THR A 168 1.25 11.98 3.66
CA THR A 168 1.01 11.95 2.23
C THR A 168 -0.48 11.77 1.96
N ARG A 169 -1.04 12.65 1.12
CA ARG A 169 -2.39 12.48 0.57
C ARG A 169 -2.31 11.66 -0.70
N ASN A 170 -3.39 10.98 -1.06
CA ASN A 170 -3.46 10.30 -2.34
C ASN A 170 -3.26 11.33 -3.49
N PRO A 171 -2.19 11.21 -4.30
CA PRO A 171 -1.86 12.21 -5.32
C PRO A 171 -2.82 12.18 -6.52
N LEU A 172 -3.70 11.18 -6.58
CA LEU A 172 -4.72 11.03 -7.60
C LEU A 172 -6.13 11.39 -7.08
N ALA A 173 -6.25 11.79 -5.82
CA ALA A 173 -7.52 12.14 -5.17
C ALA A 173 -8.27 13.27 -5.88
#